data_AF-A0A1A8PSR0-F1
#
_entry.id   AF-A0A1A8PSR0-F1
#
_cell.length_a   1.000
_cell.length_b   1.000
_cell.length_c   1.000
_cell.angle_alpha   90.00
_cell.angle_beta   90.00
_cell.angle_gamma   90.00
#
_symmetry.space_group_name_H-M   'P 1'
#
loop_
_entity.id
_entity.type
_entity.pdbx_description
1 polymer ?
#
loop_
_entity_poly.entity_id
_entity_poly.type
_entity_poly.pdbx_seq_one_letter_code
_entity_poly.pdbx_strand_id
1 'polypeptide(L)'
;MKQRRGEPKRARGYLVGSVVALLLWSVASAQLRYSISEEVNEGTVVGNIAKDLGLDKSFLRDRRYRIVSSDADPLFHVNQNDGILYVSRKIDREKVCAQSGACSINLKTVLENPLEVHYVRVEVMDVNDHSPSFQENETTLEISE
;
A
#
# COMPACT_ATOMS: atom_id res chain seq x y z
N MET A 1 -33.36 -56.88 28.66
CA MET A 1 -32.78 -56.34 27.42
C MET A 1 -33.25 -54.90 27.24
N LYS A 2 -32.44 -53.90 27.60
CA LYS A 2 -32.70 -52.48 27.26
C LYS A 2 -31.37 -51.87 26.83
N GLN A 3 -31.23 -51.69 25.51
CA GLN A 3 -30.05 -51.18 24.84
C GLN A 3 -29.74 -49.76 25.33
N ARG A 4 -28.49 -49.52 25.74
CA ARG A 4 -27.94 -48.17 25.91
C ARG A 4 -27.80 -47.52 24.54
N ARG A 5 -28.60 -46.50 24.25
CA ARG A 5 -28.47 -45.66 23.05
C ARG A 5 -27.45 -44.55 23.35
N GLY A 6 -26.21 -44.73 22.91
CA GLY A 6 -25.18 -43.69 22.97
C GLY A 6 -25.43 -42.61 21.93
N GLU A 7 -25.58 -41.36 22.36
CA GLU A 7 -25.72 -40.19 21.48
C GLU A 7 -24.43 -39.84 20.73
N PRO A 8 -24.53 -39.22 19.53
CA PRO A 8 -23.38 -38.93 18.67
C PRO A 8 -22.67 -37.65 19.14
N LYS A 9 -21.99 -37.69 20.29
CA LYS A 9 -21.21 -36.55 20.80
C LYS A 9 -20.06 -36.14 19.87
N ARG A 10 -19.57 -37.08 19.06
CA ARG A 10 -18.41 -36.93 18.18
C ARG A 10 -18.71 -36.07 16.93
N ALA A 11 -19.88 -36.22 16.31
CA ALA A 11 -20.26 -35.46 15.10
C ALA A 11 -20.50 -33.96 15.38
N ARG A 12 -21.02 -33.64 16.57
CA ARG A 12 -21.33 -32.27 17.00
C ARG A 12 -20.05 -31.44 17.21
N GLY A 13 -18.97 -32.06 17.67
CA GLY A 13 -17.64 -31.42 17.80
C GLY A 13 -17.00 -31.07 16.45
N TYR A 14 -17.11 -31.96 15.46
CA TYR A 14 -16.60 -31.70 14.10
C TYR A 14 -17.39 -30.60 13.38
N LEU A 15 -18.72 -30.57 13.53
CA LEU A 15 -19.56 -29.51 12.97
C LEU A 15 -19.25 -28.14 13.58
N VAL A 16 -19.13 -28.06 14.91
CA VAL A 16 -18.75 -26.81 15.58
C VAL A 16 -17.34 -26.38 15.18
N GLY A 17 -16.38 -27.31 15.13
CA GLY A 17 -15.02 -27.01 14.67
C GLY A 17 -14.96 -26.51 13.23
N SER A 18 -15.76 -27.10 12.33
CA SER A 18 -15.83 -26.68 10.92
C SER A 18 -16.49 -25.32 10.75
N VAL A 19 -17.55 -25.01 11.52
CA VAL A 19 -18.18 -23.67 11.52
C VAL A 19 -17.22 -22.61 12.06
N VAL A 20 -16.49 -22.90 13.13
CA VAL A 20 -15.49 -21.98 13.68
C VAL A 20 -14.34 -21.76 12.69
N ALA A 21 -13.86 -22.80 12.00
CA ALA A 21 -12.82 -22.66 10.97
C ALA A 21 -13.29 -21.81 9.78
N LEU A 22 -14.54 -21.95 9.34
CA LEU A 22 -15.14 -21.13 8.28
C LEU A 22 -15.29 -19.66 8.69
N LEU A 23 -15.64 -19.40 9.96
CA LEU A 23 -15.74 -18.03 10.50
C LEU A 23 -14.37 -17.35 10.69
N LEU A 24 -13.29 -18.13 10.89
CA LEU A 24 -11.93 -17.61 11.00
C LEU A 24 -11.25 -17.38 9.64
N TRP A 25 -11.77 -17.97 8.57
CA TRP A 25 -11.22 -17.81 7.21
C TRP A 25 -11.46 -16.41 6.64
N SER A 26 -12.46 -15.67 7.13
CA SER A 26 -12.94 -14.44 6.52
C SER A 26 -12.20 -13.16 6.92
N VAL A 27 -11.13 -13.24 7.73
CA VAL A 27 -10.37 -12.05 8.16
C VAL A 27 -9.05 -11.94 7.41
N ALA A 28 -9.13 -11.71 6.10
CA ALA A 28 -7.99 -11.25 5.31
C ALA A 28 -8.02 -9.72 5.24
N SER A 29 -7.09 -9.05 5.92
CA SER A 29 -6.87 -7.60 5.74
C SER A 29 -6.04 -7.39 4.48
N ALA A 30 -6.64 -6.87 3.42
CA ALA A 30 -5.94 -6.51 2.19
C ALA A 30 -5.44 -5.06 2.30
N GLN A 31 -4.11 -4.88 2.33
CA GLN A 31 -3.50 -3.57 2.15
C GLN A 31 -3.29 -3.32 0.67
N LEU A 32 -3.77 -2.19 0.15
CA LEU A 32 -3.59 -1.83 -1.26
C LEU A 32 -2.13 -1.44 -1.53
N ARG A 33 -1.55 -1.96 -2.61
CA ARG A 33 -0.14 -1.77 -2.97
C ARG A 33 0.01 -1.37 -4.43
N TYR A 34 0.76 -0.30 -4.67
CA TYR A 34 1.19 0.13 -6.00
C TYR A 34 2.71 0.25 -6.05
N SER A 35 3.25 0.31 -7.26
CA SER A 35 4.66 0.62 -7.51
C SER A 35 4.75 1.71 -8.57
N ILE A 36 5.72 2.60 -8.44
CA ILE A 36 6.02 3.67 -9.40
C ILE A 36 7.52 3.94 -9.42
N SER A 37 8.10 4.21 -10.58
CA SER A 37 9.49 4.65 -10.68
C SER A 37 9.66 6.09 -10.19
N GLU A 38 10.82 6.43 -9.64
CA GLU A 38 11.06 7.76 -9.06
C GLU A 38 11.07 8.91 -10.09
N GLU A 39 11.76 8.79 -11.21
CA GLU A 39 11.96 9.86 -12.21
C GLU A 39 10.75 10.08 -13.15
N VAL A 40 9.53 10.05 -12.60
CA VAL A 40 8.28 10.28 -13.34
C VAL A 40 7.78 11.72 -13.24
N ASN A 41 7.12 12.18 -14.30
CA ASN A 41 6.55 13.53 -14.34
C ASN A 41 5.34 13.69 -13.43
N GLU A 42 5.07 14.93 -13.03
CA GLU A 42 3.80 15.31 -12.41
C GLU A 42 2.61 14.90 -13.30
N GLY A 43 1.53 14.44 -12.68
CA GLY A 43 0.35 13.95 -13.39
C GLY A 43 0.48 12.51 -13.90
N THR A 44 1.59 11.82 -13.64
CA THR A 44 1.71 10.39 -13.97
C THR A 44 0.73 9.57 -13.14
N VAL A 45 0.06 8.62 -13.81
CA VAL A 45 -0.88 7.68 -13.19
C VAL A 45 -0.12 6.65 -12.38
N VAL A 46 -0.46 6.53 -11.09
CA VAL A 46 0.06 5.45 -10.22
C VAL A 46 -0.87 4.24 -10.25
N GLY A 47 -2.18 4.46 -10.16
CA GLY A 47 -3.15 3.35 -10.12
C GLY A 47 -4.59 3.81 -9.88
N ASN A 48 -5.55 2.93 -10.13
CA ASN A 48 -6.97 3.23 -9.93
C ASN A 48 -7.46 2.76 -8.55
N ILE A 49 -7.36 3.65 -7.57
CA ILE A 49 -7.72 3.33 -6.18
C ILE A 49 -9.22 3.02 -6.05
N ALA A 50 -10.08 3.78 -6.72
CA ALA A 50 -11.53 3.58 -6.59
C ALA A 50 -11.94 2.18 -7.05
N LYS A 51 -11.40 1.73 -8.19
CA LYS A 51 -11.64 0.38 -8.71
C LYS A 51 -11.14 -0.70 -7.75
N ASP A 52 -9.94 -0.53 -7.21
CA ASP A 52 -9.31 -1.57 -6.37
C ASP A 52 -9.91 -1.64 -4.96
N LEU A 53 -10.51 -0.54 -4.48
CA LEU A 53 -11.31 -0.52 -3.25
C LEU A 53 -12.78 -0.88 -3.48
N GLY A 54 -13.22 -1.07 -4.73
CA GLY A 54 -14.62 -1.34 -5.08
C GLY A 54 -15.56 -0.14 -4.84
N LEU A 55 -15.02 1.08 -4.89
CA LEU A 55 -15.77 2.32 -4.71
C LEU A 55 -16.34 2.81 -6.04
N ASP A 56 -17.60 3.22 -6.04
CA ASP A 56 -18.20 3.93 -7.18
C ASP A 56 -17.64 5.35 -7.28
N LYS A 57 -17.43 5.83 -8.51
CA LYS A 57 -16.94 7.19 -8.79
C LYS A 57 -17.87 8.27 -8.21
N SER A 58 -19.19 8.01 -8.21
CA SER A 58 -20.17 8.91 -7.61
C SER A 58 -19.89 9.18 -6.13
N PHE A 59 -19.52 8.14 -5.37
CA PHE A 59 -19.24 8.26 -3.95
C PHE A 59 -17.96 9.04 -3.64
N LEU A 60 -16.98 9.08 -4.55
CA LEU A 60 -15.71 9.75 -4.28
C LEU A 60 -15.90 11.24 -4.01
N ARG A 61 -16.75 11.90 -4.78
CA ARG A 61 -17.02 13.33 -4.60
C ARG A 61 -18.04 13.55 -3.48
N ASP A 62 -19.11 12.77 -3.44
CA ASP A 62 -20.18 12.89 -2.44
C ASP A 62 -19.68 12.67 -1.01
N ARG A 63 -18.73 11.75 -0.85
CA ARG A 63 -18.12 11.41 0.44
C ARG A 63 -16.75 12.05 0.64
N ARG A 64 -16.38 13.03 -0.18
CA ARG A 64 -15.13 13.81 -0.06
C ARG A 64 -13.88 12.93 0.08
N TYR A 65 -13.71 11.96 -0.81
CA TYR A 65 -12.56 11.08 -0.83
C TYR A 65 -11.27 11.86 -1.02
N ARG A 66 -10.32 11.69 -0.09
CA ARG A 66 -9.05 12.43 -0.11
C ARG A 66 -7.93 11.67 0.60
N ILE A 67 -6.71 12.06 0.28
CA ILE A 67 -5.52 11.64 1.02
C ILE A 67 -5.39 12.55 2.25
N VAL A 68 -5.08 11.94 3.39
CA VAL A 68 -4.72 12.66 4.62
C VAL A 68 -3.21 12.71 4.69
N SER A 69 -2.66 13.91 4.47
CA SER A 69 -1.25 14.21 4.70
C SER A 69 -1.10 15.43 5.61
N SER A 70 -0.06 15.41 6.45
CA SER A 70 0.36 16.56 7.25
C SER A 70 1.36 17.44 6.49
N ASP A 71 1.87 16.97 5.35
CA ASP A 71 2.86 17.69 4.56
C ASP A 71 2.19 18.82 3.78
N ALA A 72 2.85 19.98 3.76
CA ALA A 72 2.39 21.14 2.98
C ALA A 72 2.42 20.87 1.46
N ASP A 73 3.29 19.96 1.03
CA ASP A 73 3.50 19.60 -0.39
C ASP A 73 3.50 18.07 -0.58
N PRO A 74 2.29 17.45 -0.73
CA PRO A 74 2.14 16.00 -0.78
C PRO A 74 2.64 15.41 -2.10
N LEU A 75 3.30 14.26 -2.04
CA LEU A 75 3.85 13.56 -3.23
C LEU A 75 2.78 13.01 -4.18
N PHE A 76 1.59 12.72 -3.66
CA PHE A 76 0.49 12.12 -4.41
C PHE A 76 -0.83 12.83 -4.14
N HIS A 77 -1.73 12.78 -5.10
CA HIS A 77 -3.11 13.21 -4.95
C HIS A 77 -4.06 12.23 -5.63
N VAL A 78 -5.31 12.20 -5.16
CA VAL A 78 -6.37 11.42 -5.80
C VAL A 78 -7.34 12.37 -6.50
N ASN A 79 -7.67 12.07 -7.75
CA ASN A 79 -8.72 12.79 -8.46
C ASN A 79 -10.09 12.17 -8.13
N GLN A 80 -10.98 12.99 -7.58
CA GLN A 80 -12.32 12.56 -7.17
C GLN A 80 -13.26 12.26 -8.35
N ASN A 81 -12.92 12.70 -9.56
CA ASN A 81 -13.77 12.50 -10.74
C ASN A 81 -13.58 11.10 -11.36
N ASP A 82 -12.34 10.60 -11.39
CA ASP A 82 -11.98 9.32 -12.01
C ASP A 82 -11.58 8.22 -11.01
N GLY A 83 -11.20 8.60 -9.78
CA GLY A 83 -10.75 7.69 -8.72
C GLY A 83 -9.30 7.24 -8.84
N ILE A 84 -8.50 7.94 -9.64
CA ILE A 84 -7.11 7.58 -9.94
C ILE A 84 -6.14 8.33 -9.01
N LEU A 85 -5.11 7.62 -8.56
CA LEU A 85 -3.97 8.15 -7.83
C LEU A 85 -2.94 8.68 -8.83
N TYR A 86 -2.53 9.94 -8.64
CA TYR A 86 -1.58 10.62 -9.48
C TYR A 86 -0.37 11.11 -8.67
N VAL A 87 0.75 11.22 -9.35
CA VAL A 87 1.95 11.90 -8.84
C VAL A 87 1.72 13.41 -8.85
N SER A 88 1.86 14.07 -7.71
CA SER A 88 1.71 15.53 -7.58
C SER A 88 3.00 16.28 -7.89
N ARG A 89 4.16 15.66 -7.69
CA ARG A 89 5.46 16.24 -8.01
C ARG A 89 6.49 15.15 -8.23
N LYS A 90 7.56 15.50 -8.92
CA LYS A 90 8.68 14.58 -9.17
C LYS A 90 9.20 13.98 -7.86
N ILE A 91 9.35 12.66 -7.85
CA ILE A 91 9.80 11.90 -6.70
C ILE A 91 11.31 11.73 -6.86
N ASP A 92 12.05 12.03 -5.79
CA ASP A 92 13.50 11.84 -5.72
C ASP A 92 13.71 10.91 -4.53
N ARG A 93 14.09 9.65 -4.80
CA ARG A 93 14.15 8.61 -3.78
C ARG A 93 15.25 8.91 -2.77
N GLU A 94 16.35 9.54 -3.18
CA GLU A 94 17.44 9.97 -2.29
C GLU A 94 16.91 10.93 -1.24
N LYS A 95 16.06 11.90 -1.65
CA LYS A 95 15.44 12.86 -0.74
C LYS A 95 14.34 12.25 0.14
N VAL A 96 13.56 11.30 -0.39
CA VAL A 96 12.39 10.75 0.30
C VAL A 96 12.75 9.61 1.26
N CYS A 97 13.68 8.74 0.86
CA CYS A 97 13.95 7.47 1.54
C CYS A 97 15.38 7.32 2.08
N ALA A 98 16.23 8.34 1.96
CA ALA A 98 17.53 8.46 2.64
C ALA A 98 18.34 7.13 2.68
N GLN A 99 18.54 6.53 1.50
CA GLN A 99 19.30 5.27 1.28
C GLN A 99 18.73 3.98 1.90
N SER A 100 17.45 3.93 2.29
CA SER A 100 16.79 2.66 2.60
C SER A 100 16.78 1.74 1.37
N GLY A 101 17.09 0.45 1.56
CA GLY A 101 17.09 -0.55 0.48
C GLY A 101 15.70 -0.82 -0.12
N ALA A 102 14.63 -0.48 0.59
CA ALA A 102 13.27 -0.46 0.05
C ALA A 102 12.63 0.90 0.37
N CYS A 103 12.15 1.59 -0.66
CA CYS A 103 11.46 2.87 -0.52
C CYS A 103 9.94 2.66 -0.62
N SER A 104 9.21 2.93 0.46
CA SER A 104 7.75 2.74 0.52
C SER A 104 7.08 3.90 1.22
N ILE A 105 6.14 4.54 0.53
CA ILE A 105 5.35 5.66 1.03
C ILE A 105 3.97 5.12 1.44
N ASN A 106 3.59 5.31 2.70
CA ASN A 106 2.29 4.87 3.21
C ASN A 106 1.32 6.06 3.22
N LEU A 107 0.27 5.96 2.40
CA LEU A 107 -0.80 6.93 2.30
C LEU A 107 -2.00 6.46 3.12
N LYS A 108 -2.67 7.42 3.77
CA LYS A 108 -3.97 7.21 4.41
C LYS A 108 -5.01 7.94 3.58
N THR A 109 -6.00 7.22 3.06
CA THR A 109 -7.12 7.83 2.35
C THR A 109 -8.38 7.71 3.20
N VAL A 110 -9.28 8.69 3.08
CA VAL A 110 -10.49 8.75 3.89
C VAL A 110 -11.71 9.04 3.04
N LEU A 111 -12.82 8.36 3.34
CA LEU A 111 -14.18 8.76 2.93
C LEU A 111 -14.89 9.27 4.17
N GLU A 112 -15.77 10.25 3.97
CA GLU A 112 -16.56 10.86 5.04
C GLU A 112 -18.02 10.42 4.95
N ASN A 113 -18.74 10.47 6.08
CA ASN A 113 -20.16 10.15 6.21
C ASN A 113 -20.61 8.80 5.60
N PRO A 114 -20.31 7.64 6.23
CA PRO A 114 -19.53 7.44 7.47
C PRO A 114 -18.01 7.58 7.25
N LEU A 115 -17.26 7.74 8.33
CA LEU A 115 -15.80 7.81 8.23
C LEU A 115 -15.22 6.42 7.93
N GLU A 116 -14.56 6.27 6.79
CA GLU A 116 -13.81 5.07 6.39
C GLU A 116 -12.36 5.45 6.10
N VAL A 117 -11.42 4.60 6.51
CA VAL A 117 -9.98 4.84 6.33
C VAL A 117 -9.36 3.66 5.60
N HIS A 118 -8.67 3.92 4.49
CA HIS A 118 -7.92 2.92 3.75
C HIS A 118 -6.42 3.25 3.76
N TYR A 119 -5.61 2.20 3.90
CA TYR A 119 -4.17 2.30 3.88
C TYR A 119 -3.66 1.85 2.51
N VAL A 120 -2.99 2.76 1.81
CA VAL A 120 -2.39 2.50 0.49
C VAL A 120 -0.89 2.61 0.62
N ARG A 121 -0.15 1.60 0.17
CA ARG A 121 1.31 1.64 0.09
C ARG A 121 1.74 1.85 -1.35
N VAL A 122 2.59 2.84 -1.58
CA VAL A 122 3.23 3.07 -2.88
C VAL A 122 4.72 2.78 -2.71
N GLU A 123 5.20 1.76 -3.42
CA GLU A 123 6.61 1.44 -3.51
C GLU A 123 7.25 2.30 -4.60
N VAL A 124 8.35 2.98 -4.25
CA VAL A 124 9.10 3.78 -5.19
C VAL A 124 10.27 2.95 -5.69
N MET A 125 10.28 2.66 -6.98
CA MET A 125 11.33 1.90 -7.64
C MET A 125 12.51 2.83 -7.97
N ASP A 126 13.69 2.40 -7.53
CA ASP A 126 14.95 3.06 -7.82
C ASP A 126 15.25 3.03 -9.32
N VAL A 127 15.70 4.16 -9.86
CA VAL A 127 16.26 4.27 -11.21
C VAL A 127 17.74 4.59 -11.05
N ASN A 128 18.61 3.89 -11.78
CA ASN A 128 20.06 4.14 -11.73
C ASN A 128 20.44 5.41 -12.50
N ASP A 129 20.01 6.57 -12.01
CA ASP A 129 20.26 7.91 -12.54
C ASP A 129 21.48 8.59 -11.87
N HIS A 130 21.95 8.05 -10.75
CA HIS A 130 23.15 8.51 -10.05
C HIS A 130 24.38 7.67 -10.45
N SER A 131 25.47 8.36 -10.80
CA SER A 131 26.78 7.73 -11.04
C SER A 131 27.64 7.79 -9.79
N PRO A 132 28.49 6.78 -9.53
CA PRO A 132 29.40 6.82 -8.40
C PRO A 132 30.37 8.00 -8.53
N SER A 133 30.60 8.70 -7.42
CA SER A 133 31.53 9.82 -7.34
C SER A 133 32.64 9.51 -6.33
N PHE A 134 33.89 9.81 -6.70
CA PHE A 134 35.03 9.74 -5.79
C PHE A 134 35.24 11.09 -5.10
N GLN A 135 35.79 11.05 -3.88
CA GLN A 135 36.10 12.28 -3.13
C GLN A 135 37.24 13.07 -3.79
N GLU A 136 38.20 12.36 -4.36
CA GLU A 136 39.31 12.91 -5.14
C GLU A 136 39.18 12.46 -6.59
N ASN A 137 39.51 13.35 -7.53
CA ASN A 137 39.53 13.00 -8.95
C ASN A 137 40.72 12.12 -9.32
N GLU A 138 41.79 12.18 -8.53
CA GLU A 138 43.02 11.41 -8.71
C GLU A 138 43.60 11.09 -7.33
N THR A 139 43.92 9.82 -7.09
CA THR A 139 44.54 9.36 -5.85
C THR A 139 45.83 8.63 -6.19
N THR A 140 46.94 9.07 -5.61
CA THR A 140 48.26 8.43 -5.79
C THR A 140 48.52 7.46 -4.64
N LEU A 141 48.86 6.22 -4.95
CA LEU A 141 49.19 5.18 -3.97
C LEU A 141 50.65 4.74 -4.16
N GLU A 142 51.47 4.90 -3.13
CA GLU A 142 52.84 4.36 -3.11
C GLU A 142 52.84 2.99 -2.42
N ILE A 143 53.37 1.97 -3.10
CA ILE A 143 53.42 0.59 -2.61
C ILE A 143 54.88 0.13 -2.64
N SER A 144 55.39 -0.32 -1.49
CA SER A 144 56.73 -0.93 -1.39
C SER A 144 56.70 -2.35 -1.94
N GLU A 145 57.77 -2.72 -2.64
CA GLU A 145 58.04 -4.10 -3.12
C GLU A 145 58.20 -5.11 -1.98
#